data_AF-A0A9P5L6P5-F1
#
_entry.id   AF-A0A9P5L6P5-F1
#
_cell.length_a   1.000
_cell.length_b   1.000
_cell.length_c   1.000
_cell.angle_alpha   90.00
_cell.angle_beta   90.00
_cell.angle_gamma   90.00
#
_symmetry.space_group_name_H-M   'P 1'
#
loop_
_entity.id
_entity.type
_entity.pdbx_description
1 polymer ?
#
loop_
_entity_poly.entity_id
_entity_poly.type
_entity_poly.pdbx_seq_one_letter_code
_entity_poly.pdbx_strand_id
1 'polypeptide(L)'
;MTGQGTVSTYNLLVVITAALGSFTFGFTVNVTGPVLGMPSFYDYFGLDINETTSVIGGIPACYFGGGILGAALGAWTAERIGRRFTLLVGCIAGITGGVLIGSAVNVPMLLLGRLLSGLW
;
A
#
# COMPACT_ATOMS: atom_id res chain seq x y z
N MET A 1 9.48 -42.33 -10.13
CA MET A 1 9.76 -41.08 -10.87
C MET A 1 8.58 -40.79 -11.79
N THR A 2 7.43 -40.38 -11.26
CA THR A 2 6.22 -40.11 -12.05
C THR A 2 5.31 -39.19 -11.27
N GLY A 3 5.04 -38.00 -11.81
CA GLY A 3 4.10 -37.05 -11.25
C GLY A 3 4.13 -35.78 -12.08
N GLN A 4 3.51 -35.83 -13.25
CA GLN A 4 3.39 -34.69 -14.16
C GLN A 4 2.84 -33.48 -13.38
N GLY A 5 3.65 -32.43 -13.26
CA GLY A 5 3.21 -31.13 -12.76
C GLY A 5 2.26 -30.49 -13.74
N THR A 6 1.04 -30.99 -13.83
CA THR A 6 -0.02 -30.31 -14.55
C THR A 6 -0.36 -29.06 -13.75
N VAL A 7 -0.06 -27.90 -14.33
CA VAL A 7 -0.45 -26.61 -13.77
C VAL A 7 -1.98 -26.59 -13.76
N SER A 8 -2.56 -26.92 -12.61
CA SER A 8 -4.00 -26.85 -12.43
C SER A 8 -4.45 -25.39 -12.54
N THR A 9 -5.56 -25.14 -13.23
CA THR A 9 -6.17 -23.81 -13.35
C THR A 9 -6.32 -23.13 -11.98
N TYR A 10 -6.60 -23.92 -10.93
CA TYR A 10 -6.67 -23.41 -9.56
C TYR A 10 -5.32 -22.85 -9.06
N ASN A 11 -4.21 -23.56 -9.28
CA ASN A 11 -2.89 -23.09 -8.86
C ASN A 11 -2.48 -21.83 -9.64
N LEU A 12 -2.84 -21.75 -10.93
CA LEU A 12 -2.60 -20.58 -11.77
C LEU A 12 -3.36 -19.35 -11.24
N LEU A 13 -4.63 -19.50 -10.87
CA LEU A 13 -5.43 -18.42 -10.27
C LEU A 13 -4.85 -17.92 -8.93
N VAL A 14 -4.36 -18.84 -8.09
CA VAL A 14 -3.71 -18.48 -6.81
C VAL A 14 -2.44 -17.66 -7.06
N VAL A 15 -1.59 -18.09 -8.01
CA VAL A 15 -0.35 -17.38 -8.36
C VAL A 15 -0.65 -16.00 -8.96
N ILE A 16 -1.64 -15.88 -9.85
CA ILE A 16 -2.06 -14.59 -10.40
C ILE A 16 -2.52 -13.65 -9.28
N THR A 17 -3.35 -14.15 -8.36
CA THR A 17 -3.84 -13.34 -7.24
C THR A 17 -2.71 -12.85 -6.34
N ALA A 18 -1.72 -13.71 -6.07
CA ALA A 18 -0.52 -13.33 -5.33
C ALA A 18 0.31 -12.27 -6.09
N ALA A 19 0.47 -12.44 -7.41
CA ALA A 19 1.20 -11.49 -8.26
C ALA A 19 0.51 -10.12 -8.32
N LEU A 20 -0.83 -10.07 -8.32
CA LEU A 20 -1.60 -8.82 -8.25
C LEU A 20 -1.36 -8.06 -6.95
N GLY A 21 -1.14 -8.76 -5.83
CA GLY A 21 -0.73 -8.13 -4.57
C GLY A 21 0.61 -7.42 -4.69
N SER A 22 1.62 -8.10 -5.23
CA SER A 22 2.95 -7.50 -5.48
C SER A 22 2.89 -6.34 -6.48
N PHE A 23 2.07 -6.46 -7.52
CA PHE A 23 1.83 -5.39 -8.48
C PHE A 23 1.21 -4.15 -7.82
N THR A 24 0.20 -4.34 -6.97
CA THR A 24 -0.47 -3.25 -6.26
C THR A 24 0.50 -2.51 -5.36
N PHE A 25 1.29 -3.24 -4.57
CA PHE A 25 2.36 -2.65 -3.74
C PHE A 25 3.35 -1.83 -4.57
N GLY A 26 3.84 -2.41 -5.68
CA GLY A 26 4.73 -1.71 -6.61
C GLY A 26 4.10 -0.44 -7.18
N PHE A 27 2.84 -0.50 -7.59
CA PHE A 27 2.11 0.65 -8.10
C PHE A 27 1.98 1.77 -7.06
N THR A 28 1.61 1.45 -5.81
CA THR A 28 1.41 2.45 -4.75
C THR A 28 2.68 3.20 -4.36
N VAL A 29 3.83 2.51 -4.39
CA VAL A 29 5.14 3.15 -4.14
C VAL A 29 5.50 4.09 -5.29
N ASN A 30 5.41 3.59 -6.52
CA ASN A 30 5.91 4.32 -7.70
C ASN A 30 5.02 5.48 -8.13
N VAL A 31 3.69 5.39 -7.96
CA VAL A 31 2.76 6.48 -8.32
C VAL A 31 2.99 7.75 -7.49
N THR A 32 3.59 7.62 -6.31
CA THR A 32 3.83 8.75 -5.40
C THR A 32 4.82 9.76 -5.96
N GLY A 33 5.88 9.30 -6.63
CA GLY A 33 6.90 10.18 -7.22
C GLY A 33 6.34 11.26 -8.17
N PRO A 34 5.63 10.88 -9.25
CA PRO A 34 5.08 11.85 -10.19
C PRO A 34 3.99 12.72 -9.57
N VAL A 35 3.19 12.20 -8.63
CA VAL A 35 2.15 12.99 -7.94
C VAL A 35 2.75 14.14 -7.13
N LEU A 36 3.88 13.90 -6.44
CA LEU A 36 4.59 14.95 -5.71
C LEU A 36 5.26 15.97 -6.64
N GLY A 37 5.50 15.61 -7.90
CA GLY A 37 6.06 16.53 -8.90
C GLY A 37 5.04 17.42 -9.60
N MET A 38 3.73 17.21 -9.40
CA MET A 38 2.70 17.97 -10.12
C MET A 38 2.46 19.35 -9.47
N PRO A 39 2.46 20.46 -10.24
CA PRO A 39 2.16 21.79 -9.70
C PRO A 39 0.76 21.87 -9.06
N SER A 40 -0.21 21.14 -9.60
CA SER A 40 -1.58 21.06 -9.06
C SER A 40 -1.66 20.49 -7.64
N PHE A 41 -0.69 19.67 -7.22
CA PHE A 41 -0.63 19.14 -5.86
C PHE A 41 -0.31 20.24 -4.85
N TYR A 42 0.62 21.13 -5.20
CA TYR A 42 1.00 22.28 -4.37
C TYR A 42 -0.13 23.29 -4.25
N ASP A 43 -0.81 23.58 -5.36
CA ASP A 43 -1.96 24.48 -5.38
C ASP A 43 -3.15 23.93 -4.56
N TYR A 44 -3.41 22.63 -4.64
CA TYR A 44 -4.52 22.00 -3.91
C TYR A 44 -4.30 21.97 -2.39
N PHE A 45 -3.07 21.72 -1.93
CA PHE A 45 -2.75 21.66 -0.51
C PHE A 45 -2.24 22.99 0.08
N GLY A 46 -2.10 24.04 -0.75
CA GLY A 46 -1.64 25.36 -0.32
C GLY A 46 -0.24 25.34 0.31
N LEU A 47 0.65 24.50 -0.21
CA LEU A 47 1.98 24.26 0.37
C LEU A 47 2.94 25.43 0.08
N ASP A 48 3.42 26.09 1.14
CA ASP A 48 4.50 27.09 1.05
C ASP A 48 5.88 26.39 1.01
N ILE A 49 6.91 27.10 0.58
CA ILE A 49 8.28 26.61 0.32
C ILE A 49 8.87 25.93 1.57
N ASN A 50 8.52 26.42 2.77
CA ASN A 50 8.99 25.88 4.04
C ASN A 50 8.32 24.55 4.44
N GLU A 51 7.02 24.37 4.17
CA GLU A 51 6.28 23.16 4.54
C GLU A 51 6.39 22.06 3.46
N THR A 52 6.66 22.48 2.23
CA THR A 52 6.79 21.61 1.05
C THR A 52 7.79 20.47 1.26
N THR A 53 8.97 20.77 1.80
CA THR A 53 10.04 19.76 1.96
C THR A 53 9.65 18.67 2.96
N SER A 54 9.06 19.05 4.09
CA SER A 54 8.64 18.12 5.14
C SER A 54 7.47 17.25 4.69
N VAL A 55 6.53 17.79 3.92
CA VAL A 55 5.37 17.04 3.43
C VAL A 55 5.77 16.06 2.31
N ILE A 56 6.59 16.49 1.34
CA ILE A 56 7.08 15.62 0.26
C ILE A 56 7.88 14.43 0.82
N GLY A 57 8.76 14.67 1.80
CA GLY A 57 9.51 13.61 2.46
C GLY A 57 8.65 12.76 3.40
N GLY A 58 7.66 13.37 4.06
CA GLY A 58 6.78 12.73 5.03
C GLY A 58 5.83 11.70 4.40
N ILE A 59 5.37 11.92 3.17
CA ILE A 59 4.45 11.03 2.47
C ILE A 59 5.02 9.61 2.25
N PRO A 60 6.20 9.43 1.61
CA PRO A 60 6.82 8.12 1.49
C PRO A 60 7.30 7.58 2.85
N ALA A 61 7.75 8.45 3.77
CA ALA A 61 8.16 8.03 5.10
C ALA A 61 7.01 7.40 5.91
N CYS A 62 5.80 7.99 5.84
CA CYS A 62 4.59 7.45 6.45
C CYS A 62 4.19 6.10 5.85
N TYR A 63 4.34 5.94 4.53
CA TYR A 63 4.06 4.67 3.85
C TYR A 63 4.99 3.55 4.33
N PHE A 64 6.31 3.77 4.31
CA PHE A 64 7.27 2.77 4.79
C PHE A 64 7.20 2.56 6.31
N GLY A 65 6.91 3.61 7.08
CA GLY A 65 6.67 3.52 8.52
C GLY A 65 5.47 2.62 8.84
N GLY A 66 4.38 2.76 8.07
CA GLY A 66 3.24 1.85 8.11
C GLY A 66 3.64 0.42 7.73
N GLY A 67 4.47 0.26 6.70
CA GLY A 67 5.00 -1.03 6.25
C GLY A 67 5.80 -1.81 7.29
N ILE A 68 6.57 -1.13 8.14
CA ILE A 68 7.31 -1.79 9.23
C ILE A 68 6.33 -2.37 10.26
N LEU A 69 5.31 -1.60 10.64
CA LEU A 69 4.27 -2.06 11.56
C LEU A 69 3.44 -3.17 10.92
N GLY A 70 3.10 -3.02 9.65
CA GLY A 70 2.38 -3.99 8.84
C GLY A 70 3.11 -5.32 8.72
N ALA A 71 4.43 -5.30 8.49
CA ALA A 71 5.24 -6.51 8.43
C ALA A 71 5.28 -7.24 9.78
N ALA A 72 5.41 -6.50 10.89
CA ALA A 72 5.41 -7.09 12.23
C ALA A 72 4.05 -7.73 12.58
N LEU A 73 2.95 -7.02 12.31
CA LEU A 73 1.59 -7.50 12.53
C LEU A 73 1.23 -8.64 11.56
N GLY A 74 1.67 -8.56 10.31
CA GLY A 74 1.50 -9.55 9.27
C GLY A 74 2.18 -10.86 9.59
N ALA A 75 3.41 -10.82 10.13
CA ALA A 75 4.13 -12.01 10.57
C ALA A 75 3.38 -12.73 11.70
N TRP A 76 2.92 -11.98 12.72
CA TRP A 76 2.19 -12.54 13.85
C TRP A 76 0.81 -13.09 13.46
N THR A 77 0.06 -12.38 12.61
CA THR A 77 -1.26 -12.81 12.15
C THR A 77 -1.19 -13.98 11.17
N ALA A 78 -0.14 -14.06 10.34
CA ALA A 78 0.08 -15.19 9.44
C ALA A 78 0.28 -16.52 10.18
N GLU A 79 0.96 -16.49 11.34
CA GLU A 79 1.18 -17.67 12.18
C GLU A 79 -0.09 -18.10 12.94
N ARG A 80 -0.92 -17.15 13.41
CA ARG A 80 -2.12 -17.48 14.21
C ARG A 80 -3.39 -17.77 13.41
N ILE A 81 -3.65 -17.01 12.35
CA ILE A 81 -4.95 -16.98 11.64
C ILE A 81 -4.84 -17.63 10.25
N GLY A 82 -3.61 -17.84 9.79
CA GLY A 82 -3.29 -18.47 8.51
C GLY A 82 -3.22 -17.47 7.35
N ARG A 83 -2.31 -17.76 6.40
CA ARG A 83 -1.93 -16.88 5.28
C ARG A 83 -3.10 -16.34 4.45
N ARG A 84 -4.15 -17.14 4.21
CA ARG A 84 -5.30 -16.72 3.37
C ARG A 84 -6.08 -15.58 4.01
N PHE A 85 -6.34 -15.66 5.32
CA PHE A 85 -7.10 -14.63 6.03
C PHE A 85 -6.28 -13.37 6.23
N THR A 86 -4.98 -13.51 6.51
CA THR A 86 -4.05 -12.37 6.57
C THR A 86 -4.06 -11.56 5.27
N LEU A 87 -4.00 -12.24 4.11
CA LEU A 87 -4.08 -11.58 2.81
C LEU A 87 -5.43 -10.85 2.60
N LEU A 88 -6.55 -11.47 3.01
CA LEU A 88 -7.87 -10.88 2.83
C LEU A 88 -8.08 -9.63 3.71
N VAL A 89 -7.62 -9.68 4.96
CA VAL A 89 -7.61 -8.51 5.86
C VAL A 89 -6.74 -7.41 5.28
N GLY A 90 -5.57 -7.77 4.74
CA GLY A 90 -4.68 -6.83 4.09
C GLY A 90 -5.30 -6.14 2.87
N CYS A 91 -6.02 -6.88 2.03
CA CYS A 91 -6.76 -6.29 0.91
C CYS A 91 -7.81 -5.26 1.37
N ILE A 92 -8.57 -5.57 2.43
CA ILE A 92 -9.59 -4.65 2.96
C ILE A 92 -8.91 -3.37 3.49
N ALA A 93 -7.83 -3.50 4.24
CA ALA A 93 -7.09 -2.36 4.76
C ALA A 93 -6.41 -1.53 3.66
N GLY A 94 -5.90 -2.19 2.61
CA GLY A 94 -5.36 -1.51 1.43
C GLY A 94 -6.43 -0.69 0.69
N ILE A 95 -7.64 -1.24 0.54
CA ILE A 95 -8.79 -0.52 -0.06
C ILE A 95 -9.17 0.68 0.80
N THR A 96 -9.29 0.53 2.12
CA THR A 96 -9.66 1.66 2.99
C THR A 96 -8.60 2.76 2.98
N GLY A 97 -7.32 2.42 2.97
CA GLY A 97 -6.23 3.38 2.81
C GLY A 97 -6.29 4.11 1.47
N GLY A 98 -6.52 3.39 0.36
CA GLY A 98 -6.66 3.97 -0.97
C GLY A 98 -7.84 4.95 -1.08
N VAL A 99 -8.99 4.61 -0.49
CA VAL A 99 -10.16 5.49 -0.42
C VAL A 99 -9.86 6.75 0.39
N LEU A 100 -9.12 6.62 1.50
CA LEU A 100 -8.74 7.77 2.33
C LEU A 100 -7.80 8.72 1.59
N ILE A 101 -6.84 8.17 0.84
CA ILE A 101 -5.93 8.98 0.01
C ILE A 101 -6.71 9.69 -1.11
N GLY A 102 -7.65 9.00 -1.77
CA GLY A 102 -8.47 9.57 -2.84
C GLY A 102 -9.47 10.63 -2.39
N SER A 103 -9.86 10.62 -1.11
CA SER A 103 -10.78 11.61 -0.50
C SER A 103 -10.06 12.65 0.36
N ALA A 104 -8.73 12.72 0.32
CA ALA A 104 -7.96 13.60 1.17
C ALA A 104 -8.22 15.09 0.85
N VAL A 105 -8.74 15.82 1.84
CA VAL A 105 -8.97 17.27 1.75
C VAL A 105 -7.83 18.07 2.41
N ASN A 106 -7.11 17.46 3.35
CA ASN A 106 -6.02 18.09 4.09
C ASN A 106 -4.76 17.20 4.09
N VAL A 107 -3.58 17.81 4.20
CA VAL A 107 -2.28 17.11 4.25
C VAL A 107 -2.22 16.01 5.33
N PRO A 108 -2.72 16.22 6.57
CA PRO A 108 -2.69 15.18 7.60
C PRO A 108 -3.53 13.95 7.24
N MET A 109 -4.66 14.15 6.54
CA MET A 109 -5.51 13.04 6.08
C MET A 109 -4.80 12.21 5.02
N LEU A 110 -4.02 12.85 4.15
CA LEU A 110 -3.18 12.18 3.17
C LEU A 110 -2.06 11.36 3.84
N LEU A 111 -1.39 11.92 4.86
CA LEU A 111 -0.35 11.20 5.62
C LEU A 111 -0.91 9.98 6.38
N LEU A 112 -2.07 10.13 7.01
CA LEU A 112 -2.78 9.02 7.66
C LEU A 112 -3.21 7.95 6.65
N GLY A 113 -3.71 8.36 5.48
CA GLY A 113 -4.07 7.44 4.41
C GLY A 113 -2.87 6.63 3.93
N ARG A 114 -1.70 7.27 3.83
CA ARG A 114 -0.44 6.62 3.47
C ARG A 114 0.06 5.65 4.53
N LEU A 115 -0.06 5.99 5.81
CA LEU A 115 0.23 5.07 6.92
C LEU A 115 -0.65 3.82 6.86
N LEU A 116 -1.96 3.99 6.64
CA LEU A 116 -2.91 2.89 6.55
C LEU A 116 -2.72 2.04 5.29
N SER A 117 -2.45 2.66 4.15
CA SER A 117 -2.10 1.93 2.91
C SER A 117 -0.77 1.20 2.98
N GLY A 118 0.15 1.63 3.84
CA GLY A 118 1.42 0.94 4.06
C GLY A 118 1.33 -0.19 5.07
N LEU A 119 0.31 -0.20 5.93
CA LEU A 119 0.14 -1.18 7.02
C LEU A 119 -0.13 -2.61 6.54
N TRP A 120 -0.41 -2.84 5.25
CA TRP A 120 -0.78 -4.15 4.71
C TRP A 120 -0.32 -4.36 3.26
#